data_AF-A0A7G1P9Q2-F1
#
_entry.id   AF-A0A7G1P9Q2-F1
#
_cell.length_a   1.000
_cell.length_b   1.000
_cell.length_c   1.000
_cell.angle_alpha   90.00
_cell.angle_beta   90.00
_cell.angle_gamma   90.00
#
_symmetry.space_group_name_H-M   'P 1'
#
loop_
_entity.id
_entity.type
_entity.pdbx_description
1 polymer ?
#
loop_
_entity_poly.entity_id
_entity_poly.type
_entity_poly.pdbx_seq_one_letter_code
_entity_poly.pdbx_strand_id
1 'polypeptide(L)' 'MPLTDAQWARIEPLLPDRTRKRDGRWRDHREVIDAIAFKFQTGTQWVHVPEKYGNWRGV' A
#
# COMPACT_ATOMS: atom_id res chain seq x y z
N MET A 1 -8.79 8.80 0.98
CA MET A 1 -8.61 8.96 -0.48
C MET A 1 -7.31 8.28 -0.88
N PRO A 2 -7.28 7.46 -1.94
CA PRO A 2 -6.02 6.91 -2.44
C PRO A 2 -5.10 8.02 -2.94
N LEU A 3 -3.80 7.74 -3.04
CA LEU A 3 -2.81 8.68 -3.56
C LEU A 3 -3.14 9.03 -5.02
N THR A 4 -2.98 10.30 -5.40
CA THR A 4 -3.12 10.66 -6.81
C THR A 4 -1.96 10.10 -7.63
N ASP A 5 -2.16 9.87 -8.93
CA ASP A 5 -1.09 9.40 -9.81
C ASP A 5 0.13 10.33 -9.78
N ALA A 6 -0.08 11.64 -9.66
CA ALA A 6 0.98 12.63 -9.56
C ALA A 6 1.79 12.52 -8.26
N GLN A 7 1.13 12.17 -7.15
CA GLN A 7 1.82 11.89 -5.89
C GLN A 7 2.53 10.54 -5.97
N TRP A 8 1.91 9.54 -6.59
CA TRP A 8 2.48 8.21 -6.76
C TRP A 8 3.77 8.24 -7.58
N ALA A 9 3.78 8.98 -8.68
CA ALA A 9 4.95 9.15 -9.54
C ALA A 9 6.17 9.76 -8.84
N ARG A 10 5.97 10.47 -7.71
CA ARG A 10 7.08 10.99 -6.88
C ARG A 10 7.61 9.95 -5.89
N ILE A 11 6.76 9.02 -5.47
CA ILE A 11 7.09 8.00 -4.46
C ILE A 11 7.67 6.75 -5.13
N GLU A 12 7.07 6.29 -6.22
CA GLU A 12 7.48 5.10 -6.98
C GLU A 12 8.99 4.96 -7.19
N PRO A 13 9.74 5.99 -7.65
CA PRO A 13 11.18 5.86 -7.89
C PRO A 13 12.02 5.74 -6.61
N LEU A 14 11.46 6.04 -5.44
CA LEU A 14 12.14 5.90 -4.14
C LEU A 14 12.00 4.50 -3.55
N LEU A 15 11.15 3.66 -4.14
CA LEU A 15 10.87 2.33 -3.64
C LEU A 15 11.96 1.36 -4.09
N PRO A 16 12.28 0.35 -3.25
CA PRO A 16 13.24 -0.67 -3.64
C PRO A 16 12.77 -1.38 -4.91
N ASP A 17 13.74 -1.79 -5.72
CA ASP A 17 13.48 -2.46 -6.99
C ASP A 17 12.59 -3.70 -6.77
N ARG A 18 11.62 -3.90 -7.68
CA ARG A 18 10.65 -5.01 -7.66
C ARG A 18 11.31 -6.38 -7.91
N THR A 19 12.63 -6.41 -8.10
CA THR A 19 13.40 -7.63 -8.32
C THR A 19 13.25 -8.59 -7.15
N ARG A 20 12.41 -9.59 -7.38
CA ARG A 20 12.03 -10.67 -6.47
C ARG A 20 13.27 -11.36 -5.89
N LYS A 21 13.61 -11.07 -4.63
CA LYS A 21 14.72 -11.74 -3.92
C LYS A 21 14.32 -12.87 -2.96
N ARG A 22 13.03 -13.12 -2.70
CA ARG A 22 12.61 -14.30 -1.92
C ARG A 22 11.13 -14.64 -2.15
N ASP A 23 10.91 -15.93 -2.42
CA ASP A 23 9.69 -16.75 -2.39
C ASP A 23 8.38 -16.18 -1.79
N GLY A 24 7.79 -15.14 -2.40
CA GLY A 24 6.45 -14.70 -2.00
C GLY A 24 5.84 -13.70 -3.00
N ARG A 25 4.52 -13.74 -3.16
CA ARG A 25 3.74 -12.70 -3.85
C ARG A 25 3.80 -11.42 -3.00
N TRP A 26 4.81 -10.58 -3.23
CA TRP A 26 4.75 -9.20 -2.74
C TRP A 26 3.55 -8.50 -3.38
N ARG A 27 2.74 -7.83 -2.56
CA ARG A 27 1.64 -6.98 -3.05
C ARG A 27 2.22 -5.79 -3.80
N ASP A 28 1.44 -5.23 -4.71
CA ASP A 28 1.85 -4.02 -5.42
C ASP A 28 2.15 -2.91 -4.39
N HIS A 29 3.29 -2.23 -4.54
CA HIS A 29 3.68 -1.18 -3.60
C HIS A 29 2.62 -0.07 -3.51
N ARG A 30 1.90 0.17 -4.61
CA ARG A 30 0.84 1.16 -4.67
C ARG A 30 -0.31 0.79 -3.75
N GLU A 31 -0.73 -0.47 -3.76
CA GLU A 31 -1.79 -0.96 -2.86
C GLU A 31 -1.41 -0.81 -1.39
N VAL A 32 -0.15 -1.12 -1.04
CA VAL A 32 0.35 -0.99 0.34
C VAL A 32 0.40 0.47 0.78
N ILE A 33 0.91 1.35 -0.07
CA ILE A 33 1.02 2.78 0.23
C ILE A 33 -0.34 3.45 0.28
N ASP A 34 -1.27 3.08 -0.60
CA ASP A 34 -2.67 3.53 -0.54
C ASP A 34 -3.38 3.05 0.73
N ALA A 35 -3.12 1.82 1.19
CA ALA A 35 -3.64 1.31 2.46
C ALA A 35 -3.14 2.14 3.65
N ILE A 36 -1.83 2.43 3.67
CA ILE A 36 -1.18 3.27 4.70
C ILE A 36 -1.78 4.68 4.69
N ALA A 37 -1.87 5.31 3.52
CA ALA A 37 -2.43 6.65 3.37
C ALA A 37 -3.89 6.71 3.82
N PHE A 38 -4.70 5.69 3.49
CA PHE A 38 -6.08 5.58 3.95
C PHE A 38 -6.15 5.52 5.48
N LYS A 39 -5.36 4.61 6.09
CA LYS A 39 -5.31 4.44 7.55
C LYS A 39 -4.98 5.74 8.27
N PHE A 40 -3.96 6.46 7.80
CA PHE A 40 -3.55 7.73 8.41
C PHE A 40 -4.60 8.82 8.27
N GLN A 41 -5.30 8.89 7.14
CA GLN A 41 -6.36 9.88 6.92
C GLN A 41 -7.62 9.60 7.76
N THR A 42 -7.98 8.34 7.94
CA THR A 42 -9.24 7.96 8.59
C THR A 42 -9.07 7.55 10.06
N GLY A 43 -7.84 7.41 10.55
CA GLY A 43 -7.56 6.92 11.90
C GLY A 43 -8.04 5.49 12.16
N THR A 44 -8.33 4.74 11.10
CA THR A 44 -8.99 3.44 11.16
C THR A 44 -8.01 2.33 11.52
N GLN A 45 -8.46 1.28 12.20
CA GLN A 45 -7.62 0.10 12.45
C GLN A 45 -7.36 -0.69 11.16
N TRP A 46 -6.24 -1.41 11.07
CA TRP A 46 -5.89 -2.20 9.89
C TRP A 46 -6.98 -3.18 9.45
N VAL A 47 -7.67 -3.81 10.41
CA VAL A 47 -8.77 -4.75 10.17
C VAL A 47 -9.97 -4.13 9.42
N HIS A 48 -10.11 -2.81 9.48
CA HIS A 48 -11.20 -2.04 8.87
C HIS A 48 -10.77 -1.31 7.59
N VAL A 49 -9.52 -1.47 7.16
CA VAL A 49 -9.07 -0.94 5.87
C VAL A 49 -9.84 -1.67 4.75
N PRO A 50 -10.37 -0.96 3.74
CA PRO A 50 -11.11 -1.56 2.64
C PRO A 50 -10.34 -2.68 1.95
N GLU A 51 -11.03 -3.78 1.66
CA GLU A 51 -10.44 -4.99 1.05
C GLU A 51 -9.80 -4.74 -0.33
N LYS A 52 -10.19 -3.66 -1.01
CA LYS A 52 -9.53 -3.20 -2.25
C LYS A 52 -8.05 -2.85 -2.10
N TYR A 53 -7.57 -2.64 -0.87
CA TYR A 53 -6.14 -2.45 -0.57
C TYR A 53 -5.48 -3.75 -0.07
N GLY A 54 -6.20 -4.86 -0.20
CA GLY A 54 -5.83 -6.20 0.23
C GLY A 54 -6.34 -6.58 1.62
N ASN A 55 -6.22 -7.87 1.96
CA ASN A 55 -6.65 -8.39 3.26
C ASN A 55 -5.60 -8.05 4.34
N TRP A 56 -5.96 -7.16 5.26
CA TRP A 56 -5.13 -6.71 6.40
C TRP A 56 -5.59 -7.31 7.74
N ARG A 57 -6.41 -8.36 7.72
CA ARG A 57 -6.83 -9.06 8.93
C ARG A 57 -5.63 -9.81 9.52
N GLY A 58 -5.12 -9.34 10.66
CA GLY A 58 -4.02 -9.96 11.39
C GLY A 58 -2.69 -9.19 11.39
N VAL A 59 -2.69 -7.91 10.96
CA VAL A 59 -1.53 -7.01 10.99
C VAL A 59 -1.67 -5.96 12.08
#